data_AF-A0AAD4ST28-F1
#
_entry.id   AF-A0AAD4ST28-F1
#
_cell.length_a   1.000
_cell.length_b   1.000
_cell.length_c   1.000
_cell.angle_alpha   90.00
_cell.angle_beta   90.00
_cell.angle_gamma   90.00
#
_symmetry.space_group_name_H-M   'P 1'
#
loop_
_entity.id
_entity.type
_entity.pdbx_description
1 polymer ?
#
loop_
_entity_poly.entity_id
_entity_poly.type
_entity_poly.pdbx_seq_one_letter_code
_entity_poly.pdbx_strand_id
1 'polypeptide(L)'
;MKVAHKLPFEVGQQAEAKSFQEGYRGAWFRCKILDCGQRGAEPAVALDYLDYIDYKKSWIQLYRLCPAEKHNDFRKRYLMLRPSYPQMYHRGQMPDICEISELVGVVDGDWEAGDLVDWFKDGCYWSAWITEVIDEENVQIQLPEPPIGEGEGQTHKVSCKDIRPSLDWTPELGWIVPISKVGKTFRRCVRLIHPMSP
;
A
#
# COMPACT_ATOMS: atom_id res chain seq x y z
N MET A 1 -13.51 -1.58 -31.02
CA MET A 1 -12.14 -1.96 -30.62
C MET A 1 -12.05 -1.86 -29.11
N LYS A 2 -11.86 -2.97 -28.39
CA LYS A 2 -11.64 -2.92 -26.94
C LYS A 2 -10.24 -2.38 -26.73
N VAL A 3 -10.11 -1.21 -26.12
CA VAL A 3 -8.82 -0.73 -25.62
C VAL A 3 -8.41 -1.77 -24.58
N ALA A 4 -7.47 -2.65 -24.94
CA ALA A 4 -6.76 -3.42 -23.94
C ALA A 4 -6.04 -2.37 -23.11
N HIS A 5 -6.55 -2.07 -21.92
CA HIS A 5 -5.79 -1.31 -20.95
C HIS A 5 -4.54 -2.14 -20.69
N LYS A 6 -3.45 -1.79 -21.38
CA LYS A 6 -2.12 -2.32 -21.12
C LYS A 6 -1.87 -1.94 -19.67
N LEU A 7 -2.01 -2.92 -18.81
CA LEU A 7 -1.71 -2.76 -17.40
C LEU A 7 -0.26 -2.29 -17.32
N PRO A 8 0.08 -1.32 -16.46
CA PRO A 8 1.45 -0.84 -16.30
C PRO A 8 2.30 -1.83 -15.48
N PHE A 9 2.02 -3.12 -15.64
CA PHE A 9 2.63 -4.22 -14.91
C PHE A 9 3.24 -5.19 -15.91
N GLU A 10 4.50 -5.55 -15.67
CA GLU A 10 5.25 -6.45 -16.53
C GLU A 10 5.60 -7.75 -15.82
N VAL A 11 5.68 -8.84 -16.57
CA VAL A 11 6.17 -10.12 -16.03
C VAL A 11 7.63 -9.95 -15.60
N GLY A 12 7.94 -10.39 -14.38
CA GLY A 12 9.24 -10.22 -13.75
C GLY A 12 9.32 -9.02 -12.80
N GLN A 13 8.40 -8.08 -12.88
CA GLN A 13 8.36 -6.90 -12.02
C GLN A 13 8.04 -7.28 -10.56
N GLN A 14 8.67 -6.60 -9.60
CA GLN A 14 8.28 -6.66 -8.20
C GLN A 14 7.09 -5.70 -7.92
N ALA A 15 6.19 -6.15 -7.06
CA ALA A 15 4.94 -5.47 -6.77
C ALA A 15 4.50 -5.76 -5.33
N GLU A 16 3.48 -5.04 -4.89
CA GLU A 16 2.74 -5.36 -3.67
C GLU A 16 1.29 -5.70 -4.00
N ALA A 17 0.82 -6.84 -3.50
CA ALA A 17 -0.53 -7.35 -3.73
C ALA A 17 -1.40 -7.19 -2.50
N LYS A 18 -2.62 -6.67 -2.66
CA LYS A 18 -3.59 -6.53 -1.57
C LYS A 18 -4.39 -7.81 -1.38
N SER A 19 -4.78 -8.11 -0.15
CA SER A 19 -5.74 -9.18 0.16
C SER A 19 -7.02 -8.65 0.80
N PHE A 20 -8.13 -9.34 0.49
CA PHE A 20 -9.41 -9.23 1.19
C PHE A 20 -9.85 -10.57 1.80
N GLN A 21 -8.94 -11.55 1.82
CA GLN A 21 -9.19 -12.82 2.48
C GLN A 21 -9.21 -12.61 3.99
N GLU A 22 -10.14 -13.28 4.67
CA GLU A 22 -10.19 -13.32 6.13
C GLU A 22 -8.86 -13.78 6.73
N GLY A 23 -8.42 -13.10 7.78
CA GLY A 23 -7.10 -13.23 8.37
C GLY A 23 -6.03 -12.36 7.70
N TYR A 24 -6.34 -11.68 6.60
CA TYR A 24 -5.42 -10.79 5.84
C TYR A 24 -6.14 -9.62 5.16
N ARG A 25 -7.36 -9.26 5.59
CA ARG A 25 -8.08 -8.14 5.00
C ARG A 25 -7.27 -6.86 5.12
N GLY A 26 -7.08 -6.18 3.99
CA GLY A 26 -6.38 -4.90 3.94
C GLY A 26 -4.85 -5.00 3.88
N ALA A 27 -4.26 -6.19 4.06
CA ALA A 27 -2.81 -6.37 4.04
C ALA A 27 -2.23 -6.30 2.62
N TRP A 28 -0.99 -5.83 2.52
CA TRP A 28 -0.18 -5.77 1.32
C TRP A 28 1.03 -6.71 1.41
N PHE A 29 1.18 -7.55 0.39
CA PHE A 29 2.21 -8.59 0.34
C PHE A 29 3.22 -8.28 -0.74
N ARG A 30 4.51 -8.35 -0.41
CA ARG A 30 5.56 -8.22 -1.43
C ARG A 30 5.57 -9.45 -2.33
N CYS A 31 5.59 -9.22 -3.63
CA CYS A 31 5.50 -10.29 -4.61
C CYS A 31 6.27 -9.95 -5.89
N LYS A 32 6.47 -10.98 -6.71
CA LYS A 32 6.94 -10.86 -8.09
C LYS A 32 5.85 -11.34 -9.05
N ILE A 33 5.62 -10.58 -10.11
CA ILE A 33 4.67 -10.94 -11.15
C ILE A 33 5.29 -12.04 -12.01
N LEU A 34 4.70 -13.22 -12.00
CA LEU A 34 5.15 -14.36 -12.79
C LEU A 34 4.48 -14.44 -14.15
N ASP A 35 3.24 -13.96 -14.24
CA ASP A 35 2.42 -14.07 -15.44
C ASP A 35 1.25 -13.08 -15.40
N CYS A 36 0.81 -12.62 -16.56
CA CYS A 36 -0.32 -11.72 -16.71
C CYS A 36 -1.27 -12.31 -17.77
N GLY A 37 -2.56 -12.36 -17.46
CA GLY A 37 -3.51 -12.92 -18.42
C GLY A 37 -4.95 -12.59 -18.09
N GLN A 38 -5.84 -13.18 -18.89
CA GLN A 38 -7.27 -13.06 -18.68
C GLN A 38 -7.79 -14.39 -18.12
N ARG A 39 -8.40 -14.36 -16.93
CA ARG A 39 -9.05 -15.53 -16.34
C ARG A 39 -10.55 -15.25 -16.21
N GLY A 40 -11.31 -15.76 -17.17
CA GLY A 40 -12.72 -15.44 -17.34
C GLY A 40 -12.91 -14.05 -17.97
N ALA A 41 -13.80 -13.25 -17.42
CA ALA A 41 -14.09 -11.90 -17.93
C ALA A 41 -13.10 -10.84 -17.43
N GLU A 42 -12.29 -11.13 -16.41
CA GLU A 42 -11.48 -10.16 -15.68
C GLU A 42 -9.97 -10.43 -15.85
N PRO A 43 -9.13 -9.38 -15.87
CA PRO A 43 -7.68 -9.54 -15.87
C PRO A 43 -7.20 -10.13 -14.54
N ALA A 44 -6.20 -10.99 -14.62
CA ALA A 44 -5.61 -11.68 -13.49
C ALA A 44 -4.09 -11.72 -13.62
N VAL A 45 -3.41 -11.76 -12.48
CA VAL A 45 -1.96 -11.86 -12.38
C VAL A 45 -1.59 -13.09 -11.55
N ALA A 46 -0.51 -13.75 -11.95
CA ALA A 46 0.09 -14.80 -11.16
C ALA A 46 1.27 -14.24 -10.37
N LEU A 47 1.31 -14.55 -9.09
CA LEU A 47 2.25 -13.97 -8.14
C LEU A 47 3.09 -15.05 -7.46
N ASP A 48 4.33 -14.66 -7.18
CA ASP A 48 5.26 -15.33 -6.28
C ASP A 48 5.47 -14.44 -5.06
N TYR A 49 5.18 -14.93 -3.85
CA TYR A 49 5.20 -14.10 -2.64
C TYR A 49 6.57 -14.16 -1.97
N LEU A 50 7.26 -13.03 -1.87
CA LEU A 50 8.66 -12.98 -1.47
C LEU A 50 8.88 -13.41 -0.01
N ASP A 51 7.93 -13.11 0.86
CA ASP A 51 7.98 -13.38 2.30
C ASP A 51 7.36 -14.72 2.69
N TYR A 52 6.85 -15.49 1.72
CA TYR A 52 6.16 -16.77 1.95
C TYR A 52 6.70 -17.82 0.98
N ILE A 53 7.95 -18.24 1.20
CA ILE A 53 8.75 -19.08 0.29
C ILE A 53 8.09 -20.43 -0.01
N ASP A 54 7.35 -20.99 0.94
CA ASP A 54 6.63 -22.26 0.78
C ASP A 54 5.32 -22.13 -0.03
N TYR A 55 4.89 -20.90 -0.29
CA TYR A 55 3.63 -20.63 -0.97
C TYR A 55 3.81 -20.69 -2.49
N LYS A 56 3.06 -21.59 -3.14
CA LYS A 56 3.13 -21.78 -4.59
C LYS A 56 2.55 -20.58 -5.35
N LYS A 57 2.93 -20.48 -6.63
CA LYS A 57 2.31 -19.59 -7.64
C LYS A 57 0.80 -19.48 -7.43
N SER A 58 0.33 -18.27 -7.15
CA SER A 58 -1.09 -18.00 -6.91
C SER A 58 -1.63 -16.98 -7.89
N TRP A 59 -2.86 -17.20 -8.33
CA TRP A 59 -3.56 -16.29 -9.24
C TRP A 59 -4.53 -15.42 -8.46
N ILE A 60 -4.40 -14.10 -8.63
CA ILE A 60 -5.38 -13.15 -8.11
C ILE A 60 -6.05 -12.39 -9.25
N GLN A 61 -7.32 -12.03 -9.04
CA GLN A 61 -7.99 -11.06 -9.90
C GLN A 61 -7.39 -9.69 -9.64
N LEU A 62 -7.04 -8.98 -10.71
CA LEU A 62 -6.39 -7.69 -10.59
C LEU A 62 -7.33 -6.62 -10.04
N TYR A 63 -8.62 -6.74 -10.34
CA TYR A 63 -9.66 -5.89 -9.79
C TYR A 63 -10.61 -6.71 -8.95
N ARG A 64 -10.91 -6.27 -7.72
CA ARG A 64 -11.95 -6.86 -6.88
C ARG A 64 -12.91 -5.81 -6.34
N LEU A 65 -14.14 -6.24 -6.09
CA LEU A 65 -15.14 -5.39 -5.43
C LEU A 65 -14.75 -5.13 -3.97
N CYS A 66 -15.03 -3.92 -3.49
CA CYS A 66 -14.93 -3.60 -2.08
C CYS A 66 -15.81 -4.54 -1.24
N PRO A 67 -15.28 -5.23 -0.22
CA PRO A 67 -16.10 -6.05 0.67
C PRO A 67 -17.19 -5.27 1.42
N ALA A 68 -16.99 -3.96 1.64
CA ALA A 68 -17.95 -3.09 2.34
C ALA A 68 -19.14 -2.66 1.47
N GLU A 69 -18.99 -2.66 0.14
CA GLU A 69 -20.00 -2.12 -0.78
C GLU A 69 -20.91 -3.23 -1.31
N LYS A 70 -21.78 -3.76 -0.44
CA LYS A 70 -22.71 -4.84 -0.82
C LYS A 70 -23.97 -4.37 -1.57
N HIS A 71 -24.26 -3.05 -1.65
CA HIS A 71 -25.60 -2.56 -2.02
C HIS A 71 -25.70 -1.30 -2.90
N ASN A 72 -24.64 -0.85 -3.59
CA ASN A 72 -24.74 0.37 -4.41
C ASN A 72 -24.46 0.13 -5.91
N ASP A 73 -25.18 0.83 -6.78
CA ASP A 73 -25.07 0.74 -8.25
C ASP A 73 -23.68 1.14 -8.77
N PHE A 74 -22.91 1.89 -7.97
CA PHE A 74 -21.51 2.22 -8.20
C PHE A 74 -20.61 1.27 -7.43
N ARG A 75 -20.42 0.08 -7.98
CA ARG A 75 -19.48 -0.93 -7.47
C ARG A 75 -18.03 -0.45 -7.63
N LYS A 76 -17.43 0.13 -6.60
CA LYS A 76 -16.02 0.54 -6.66
C LYS A 76 -15.14 -0.70 -6.68
N ARG A 77 -14.39 -0.86 -7.78
CA ARG A 77 -13.37 -1.91 -7.92
C ARG A 77 -12.05 -1.40 -7.38
N TYR A 78 -11.44 -2.16 -6.50
CA TYR A 78 -10.10 -1.94 -6.01
C TYR A 78 -9.12 -2.63 -6.94
N LEU A 79 -8.08 -1.89 -7.32
CA LEU A 79 -6.90 -2.48 -7.91
C LEU A 79 -6.14 -3.23 -6.79
N MET A 80 -5.90 -4.51 -7.01
CA MET A 80 -5.32 -5.42 -6.01
C MET A 80 -3.80 -5.52 -6.11
N LEU A 81 -3.18 -4.71 -6.95
CA LEU A 81 -1.74 -4.70 -7.19
C LEU A 81 -1.26 -3.25 -7.30
N ARG A 82 -0.12 -2.95 -6.68
CA ARG A 82 0.63 -1.71 -6.86
C ARG A 82 2.09 -2.05 -7.14
N PRO A 83 2.88 -1.16 -7.76
CA PRO A 83 4.33 -1.38 -7.91
C PRO A 83 5.02 -1.59 -6.56
N SER A 84 6.30 -1.96 -6.58
CA SER A 84 7.12 -1.91 -5.37
C SER A 84 7.04 -0.55 -4.70
N TYR A 85 6.90 -0.57 -3.37
CA TYR A 85 6.83 0.65 -2.58
C TYR A 85 8.07 1.52 -2.83
N PRO A 86 7.91 2.84 -3.00
CA PRO A 86 9.03 3.71 -3.38
C PRO A 86 10.07 3.78 -2.26
N GLN A 87 11.31 4.09 -2.64
CA GLN A 87 12.36 4.30 -1.66
C GLN A 87 12.03 5.50 -0.78
N MET A 88 12.18 5.33 0.54
CA MET A 88 11.91 6.36 1.54
C MET A 88 13.20 6.94 2.10
N TYR A 89 13.21 8.25 2.29
CA TYR A 89 14.28 8.98 2.97
C TYR A 89 13.71 9.78 4.14
N HIS A 90 14.49 9.92 5.21
CA HIS A 90 14.27 11.00 6.16
C HIS A 90 14.75 12.31 5.53
N ARG A 91 14.10 13.44 5.84
CA ARG A 91 14.43 14.75 5.27
C ARG A 91 15.94 15.09 5.33
N GLY A 92 16.64 14.74 6.40
CA GLY A 92 18.08 15.01 6.57
C GLY A 92 19.01 14.06 5.79
N GLN A 93 18.49 13.01 5.17
CA GLN A 93 19.23 11.97 4.46
C GLN A 93 18.91 11.95 2.95
N MET A 94 18.17 12.95 2.47
CA MET A 94 17.74 13.00 1.08
C MET A 94 18.96 13.25 0.17
N PRO A 95 19.13 12.47 -0.92
CA PRO A 95 20.14 12.75 -1.94
C PRO A 95 19.81 14.06 -2.68
N ASP A 96 20.78 14.57 -3.46
CA ASP A 96 20.50 15.70 -4.35
C ASP A 96 19.36 15.31 -5.31
N ILE A 97 18.44 16.25 -5.56
CA ILE A 97 17.30 16.03 -6.45
C ILE A 97 17.78 15.63 -7.85
N CYS A 98 18.95 16.11 -8.28
CA CYS A 98 19.55 15.75 -9.57
C CYS A 98 19.95 14.26 -9.67
N GLU A 99 20.14 13.58 -8.55
CA GLU A 99 20.52 12.16 -8.50
C GLU A 99 19.30 11.22 -8.46
N ILE A 100 18.09 11.78 -8.31
CA ILE A 100 16.85 11.01 -8.22
C ILE A 100 16.43 10.57 -9.62
N SER A 101 16.61 9.28 -9.92
CA SER A 101 16.18 8.66 -11.19
C SER A 101 14.76 8.10 -11.16
N GLU A 102 14.21 7.84 -9.97
CA GLU A 102 12.88 7.25 -9.76
C GLU A 102 12.10 8.02 -8.68
N LEU A 103 10.79 7.83 -8.58
CA LEU A 103 9.98 8.48 -7.56
C LEU A 103 10.41 8.03 -6.15
N VAL A 104 10.66 8.99 -5.26
CA VAL A 104 11.03 8.74 -3.87
C VAL A 104 10.04 9.39 -2.92
N GLY A 105 9.91 8.84 -1.71
CA GLY A 105 9.18 9.48 -0.62
C GLY A 105 10.13 10.08 0.40
N VAL A 106 9.74 11.21 0.97
CA VAL A 106 10.47 11.89 2.04
C VAL A 106 9.54 12.01 3.24
N VAL A 107 9.91 11.36 4.34
CA VAL A 107 9.19 11.47 5.61
C VAL A 107 9.51 12.83 6.23
N ASP A 108 8.47 13.62 6.45
CA ASP A 108 8.58 14.97 7.00
C ASP A 108 8.26 14.96 8.49
N GLY A 109 9.29 15.17 9.31
CA GLY A 109 9.13 15.24 10.76
C GLY A 109 8.87 13.89 11.40
N ASP A 110 8.40 13.94 12.64
CA ASP A 110 8.14 12.77 13.47
C ASP A 110 6.72 12.23 13.25
N TRP A 111 6.47 11.01 13.72
CA TRP A 111 5.14 10.41 13.69
C TRP A 111 4.17 11.17 14.59
N GLU A 112 2.91 11.30 14.15
CA GLU A 112 1.85 11.93 14.94
C GLU A 112 0.56 11.09 14.93
N ALA A 113 -0.28 11.32 15.95
CA ALA A 113 -1.61 10.75 15.99
C ALA A 113 -2.44 11.16 14.75
N GLY A 114 -3.04 10.16 14.13
CA GLY A 114 -3.82 10.25 12.90
C GLY A 114 -3.02 10.01 11.62
N ASP A 115 -1.69 9.89 11.67
CA ASP A 115 -0.93 9.47 10.49
C ASP A 115 -1.37 8.06 10.05
N LEU A 116 -1.51 7.88 8.73
CA LEU A 116 -1.81 6.58 8.12
C LEU A 116 -0.49 5.89 7.77
N VAL A 117 -0.31 4.68 8.29
CA VAL A 117 0.93 3.92 8.18
C VAL A 117 0.67 2.47 7.78
N ASP A 118 1.61 1.88 7.07
CA ASP A 118 1.68 0.46 6.75
C ASP A 118 2.65 -0.20 7.75
N TRP A 119 2.12 -1.03 8.65
CA TRP A 119 2.89 -1.77 9.66
C TRP A 119 3.34 -3.12 9.13
N PHE A 120 4.65 -3.37 9.11
CA PHE A 120 5.23 -4.64 8.74
C PHE A 120 5.12 -5.65 9.89
N LYS A 121 4.34 -6.70 9.68
CA LYS A 121 4.21 -7.82 10.62
C LYS A 121 3.87 -9.11 9.88
N ASP A 122 4.47 -10.20 10.34
CA ASP A 122 4.21 -11.56 9.86
C ASP A 122 4.41 -11.71 8.33
N GLY A 123 5.36 -10.97 7.75
CA GLY A 123 5.70 -11.03 6.32
C GLY A 123 4.84 -10.16 5.40
N CYS A 124 3.96 -9.32 5.93
CA CYS A 124 3.14 -8.40 5.13
C CYS A 124 2.96 -7.04 5.81
N TYR A 125 2.42 -6.07 5.06
CA TYR A 125 2.17 -4.71 5.51
C TYR A 125 0.69 -4.48 5.79
N TRP A 126 0.36 -4.05 7.00
CA TRP A 126 -0.99 -3.78 7.48
C TRP A 126 -1.24 -2.28 7.54
N SER A 127 -2.16 -1.77 6.73
CA SER A 127 -2.54 -0.36 6.82
C SER A 127 -3.27 -0.09 8.14
N ALA A 128 -2.87 0.96 8.86
CA ALA A 128 -3.35 1.32 10.18
C ALA A 128 -3.24 2.83 10.40
N TRP A 129 -3.95 3.36 11.40
CA TRP A 129 -3.77 4.73 11.87
C TRP A 129 -2.96 4.73 13.15
N ILE A 130 -2.02 5.67 13.28
CA ILE A 130 -1.44 6.00 14.58
C ILE A 130 -2.54 6.63 15.43
N THR A 131 -2.78 6.07 16.60
CA THR A 131 -3.76 6.60 17.58
C THR A 131 -3.08 7.47 18.62
N GLU A 132 -1.83 7.16 18.97
CA GLU A 132 -1.04 7.88 19.96
C GLU A 132 0.46 7.67 19.71
N VAL A 133 1.27 8.70 20.00
CA VAL A 133 2.72 8.60 20.04
C VAL A 133 3.13 8.32 21.49
N ILE A 134 3.77 7.19 21.74
CA ILE A 134 4.12 6.77 23.10
C ILE A 134 5.46 7.38 23.50
N ASP A 135 6.46 7.23 22.62
CA ASP A 135 7.81 7.73 22.76
C ASP A 135 8.46 7.87 21.36
N GLU A 136 9.75 8.24 21.29
CA GLU A 136 10.46 8.43 20.02
C GLU A 136 10.59 7.14 19.19
N GLU A 137 10.56 5.97 19.84
CA GLU A 137 10.77 4.68 19.19
C GLU A 137 9.47 3.89 18.97
N ASN A 138 8.38 4.29 19.62
CA ASN A 138 7.14 3.52 19.65
C ASN A 138 5.89 4.37 19.49
N VAL A 139 4.94 3.83 18.75
CA VAL A 139 3.61 4.39 18.58
C VAL A 139 2.53 3.36 18.86
N GLN A 140 1.32 3.83 19.13
CA GLN A 140 0.15 2.99 19.21
C GLN A 140 -0.66 3.09 17.91
N ILE A 141 -0.99 1.96 17.29
CA ILE A 141 -1.75 1.92 16.04
C ILE A 141 -3.09 1.20 16.20
N GLN A 142 -4.02 1.49 15.30
CA GLN A 142 -5.30 0.80 15.17
C GLN A 142 -5.52 0.38 13.71
N LEU A 143 -5.85 -0.89 13.50
CA LEU A 143 -6.15 -1.41 12.16
C LEU A 143 -7.63 -1.14 11.80
N PRO A 144 -7.97 -0.99 10.50
CA PRO A 144 -9.35 -0.95 10.05
C PRO A 144 -10.12 -2.20 10.44
N GLU A 145 -11.38 -2.04 10.81
CA GLU A 145 -12.24 -3.17 11.15
C GLU A 145 -12.73 -3.95 9.91
N PRO A 146 -13.19 -5.20 10.08
CA PRO A 146 -13.93 -5.90 9.04
C PRO A 146 -15.09 -5.06 8.48
N PRO A 147 -15.37 -5.13 7.17
CA PRO A 147 -14.84 -6.13 6.23
C PRO A 147 -13.61 -5.65 5.42
N ILE A 148 -13.02 -4.50 5.75
CA ILE A 148 -11.91 -3.91 4.98
C ILE A 148 -10.54 -4.10 5.65
N GLY A 149 -10.52 -4.44 6.94
CA GLY A 149 -9.34 -4.86 7.67
C GLY A 149 -9.64 -5.98 8.67
N GLU A 150 -8.71 -6.20 9.59
CA GLU A 150 -8.77 -7.23 10.65
C GLU A 150 -8.75 -6.62 12.06
N GLY A 151 -8.90 -5.30 12.18
CA GLY A 151 -9.00 -4.65 13.49
C GLY A 151 -10.28 -5.08 14.21
N GLU A 152 -10.16 -5.43 15.49
CA GLU A 152 -11.31 -5.76 16.34
C GLU A 152 -11.46 -4.71 17.47
N GLY A 153 -11.34 -3.43 17.11
CA GLY A 153 -11.33 -2.30 18.05
C GLY A 153 -10.09 -2.25 18.96
N GLN A 154 -9.14 -3.17 18.80
CA GLN A 154 -7.89 -3.22 19.56
C GLN A 154 -6.84 -2.28 18.99
N THR A 155 -5.99 -1.78 19.88
CA THR A 155 -4.79 -1.04 19.52
C THR A 155 -3.54 -1.87 19.78
N HIS A 156 -2.47 -1.58 19.03
CA HIS A 156 -1.20 -2.28 19.15
C HIS A 156 -0.07 -1.28 19.36
N LYS A 157 0.77 -1.52 20.38
CA LYS A 157 2.06 -0.83 20.50
C LYS A 157 3.02 -1.43 19.47
N VAL A 158 3.61 -0.59 18.63
CA VAL A 158 4.53 -1.00 17.56
C VAL A 158 5.74 -0.08 17.51
N SER A 159 6.84 -0.62 16.99
CA SER A 159 8.09 0.12 16.77
C SER A 159 7.96 1.03 15.55
N CYS A 160 8.49 2.25 15.66
CA CYS A 160 8.62 3.21 14.55
C CYS A 160 9.45 2.66 13.38
N LYS A 161 10.30 1.63 13.61
CA LYS A 161 11.12 0.98 12.57
C LYS A 161 10.34 -0.03 11.74
N ASP A 162 9.22 -0.53 12.25
CA ASP A 162 8.39 -1.53 11.59
C ASP A 162 7.25 -0.89 10.79
N ILE A 163 7.12 0.44 10.82
CA ILE A 163 6.09 1.17 10.09
C ILE A 163 6.70 2.03 8.98
N ARG A 164 5.93 2.22 7.92
CA ARG A 164 6.21 3.20 6.87
C ARG A 164 4.93 4.00 6.59
N PRO A 165 4.99 5.18 5.94
CA PRO A 165 3.78 5.88 5.53
C PRO A 165 2.90 4.98 4.66
N SER A 166 1.57 5.06 4.79
CA SER A 166 0.71 4.42 3.79
C SER A 166 0.66 5.28 2.54
N LEU A 167 0.71 4.64 1.37
CA LEU A 167 0.55 5.29 0.07
C LEU A 167 -0.52 4.57 -0.76
N ASP A 168 -1.31 5.35 -1.49
CA ASP A 168 -2.19 4.81 -2.52
C ASP A 168 -1.47 4.82 -3.88
N TRP A 169 -1.95 4.01 -4.81
CA TRP A 169 -1.42 4.00 -6.17
C TRP A 169 -2.53 3.76 -7.19
N THR A 170 -2.52 4.52 -8.29
CA THR A 170 -3.37 4.23 -9.45
C THR A 170 -2.56 4.30 -10.75
N PRO A 171 -2.99 3.59 -11.81
CA PRO A 171 -2.33 3.67 -13.11
C PRO A 171 -2.25 5.10 -13.69
N GLU A 172 -3.23 5.94 -13.38
CA GLU A 172 -3.36 7.28 -13.93
C GLU A 172 -2.51 8.32 -13.19
N LEU A 173 -2.39 8.19 -11.86
CA LEU A 173 -1.75 9.18 -11.00
C LEU A 173 -0.41 8.71 -10.42
N GLY A 174 -0.08 7.43 -10.54
CA GLY A 174 1.07 6.84 -9.86
C GLY A 174 0.85 6.77 -8.35
N TRP A 175 1.93 6.94 -7.58
CA TRP A 175 1.89 6.96 -6.12
C TRP A 175 1.25 8.25 -5.60
N ILE A 176 0.40 8.13 -4.58
CA ILE A 176 -0.38 9.21 -4.00
C ILE A 176 -0.26 9.14 -2.49
N VAL A 177 -0.10 10.30 -1.85
CA VAL A 177 -0.17 10.42 -0.39
C VAL A 177 -1.64 10.48 0.03
N PRO A 178 -2.16 9.49 0.78
CA PRO A 178 -3.53 9.51 1.25
C PRO A 178 -3.72 10.69 2.21
N ILE A 179 -4.85 11.36 2.07
CA ILE A 179 -5.17 12.49 2.93
C ILE A 179 -5.71 11.94 4.26
N SER A 180 -4.88 11.96 5.31
CA SER A 180 -5.40 11.75 6.66
C SER A 180 -6.24 12.97 7.07
N LYS A 181 -7.50 12.73 7.44
CA LYS A 181 -8.34 13.76 8.06
C LYS A 181 -8.15 13.69 9.57
N VAL A 182 -7.25 14.51 10.11
CA VAL A 182 -7.19 14.78 11.55
C VAL A 182 -7.84 16.14 11.79
N GLY A 183 -9.12 16.15 12.15
CA GLY A 183 -9.88 17.39 12.41
C GLY A 183 -9.98 18.32 11.18
N LYS A 184 -9.50 19.57 11.32
CA LYS A 184 -9.54 20.62 10.28
C LYS A 184 -8.21 20.80 9.52
N THR A 185 -7.17 20.07 9.88
CA THR A 185 -5.81 20.25 9.36
C THR A 185 -5.40 19.07 8.49
N PHE A 186 -4.91 19.37 7.29
CA PHE A 186 -4.32 18.37 6.40
C PHE A 186 -2.83 18.26 6.70
N ARG A 187 -2.43 17.22 7.44
CA ARG A 187 -1.01 16.88 7.62
C ARG A 187 -0.62 15.84 6.58
N ARG A 188 0.62 15.94 6.08
CA ARG A 188 1.25 14.92 5.25
C ARG A 188 2.49 14.47 5.99
N CYS A 189 2.52 13.22 6.45
CA CYS A 189 3.71 12.62 7.04
C CYS A 189 4.79 12.31 5.98
N VAL A 190 4.41 12.32 4.70
CA VAL A 190 5.31 12.05 3.57
C VAL A 190 5.02 12.98 2.40
N ARG A 191 6.09 13.42 1.72
CA ARG A 191 6.04 14.06 0.40
C ARG A 191 6.62 13.11 -0.64
N LEU A 192 6.01 13.08 -1.82
CA LEU A 192 6.56 12.35 -2.97
C LEU A 192 7.33 13.33 -3.85
N ILE A 193 8.55 12.96 -4.21
CA ILE A 193 9.43 13.72 -5.10
C ILE A 193 9.57 12.91 -6.38
N HIS A 194 9.17 13.52 -7.48
CA HIS A 194 9.35 12.95 -8.81
C HIS A 194 10.75 13.28 -9.33
N PRO A 195 11.36 12.39 -10.14
CA PRO A 195 12.59 12.72 -10.84
C PRO A 195 12.36 13.95 -11.71
N MET A 196 13.40 14.78 -11.85
CA MET A 196 13.39 15.86 -12.84
C MET A 196 13.24 15.21 -14.22
N SER A 197 12.20 15.58 -14.96
CA SER A 197 12.10 15.17 -16.36
C SER A 197 13.36 15.62 -17.10
N PRO A 198 14.01 14.76 -17.89
CA PRO A 198 15.14 15.17 -18.73
C PRO A 198 14.74 16.22 -19.75
#